data_AF-A0AAE8MX28-F1
#
_entry.id   AF-A0AAE8MX28-F1
#
_cell.length_a   1.000
_cell.length_b   1.000
_cell.length_c   1.000
_cell.angle_alpha   90.00
_cell.angle_beta   90.00
_cell.angle_gamma   90.00
#
_symmetry.space_group_name_H-M   'P 1'
#
loop_
_entity.id
_entity.type
_entity.pdbx_description
1 polymer ?
#
loop_
_entity_poly.entity_id
_entity_poly.type
_entity_poly.pdbx_seq_one_letter_code
_entity_poly.pdbx_strand_id
1 'polypeptide(L)'
;MAFDRGTAGLAFYQSSTRTSRHDLPCKVSCQFCHTPILDEGRNMALVFPTLIEFRSREERSLFKPQCHIFYAHRVVDIPDGATKWAGMDGKSEVL
;
A
#
# COMPACT_ATOMS: atom_id res chain seq x y z
N MET A 1 20.20 1.83 0.90
CA MET A 1 19.52 2.79 -0.01
C MET A 1 18.40 2.00 -0.68
N ALA A 2 17.16 2.45 -0.59
CA ALA A 2 16.06 1.82 -1.34
C ALA A 2 16.10 2.34 -2.79
N PHE A 3 16.04 1.44 -3.77
CA PHE A 3 16.21 1.70 -5.22
C PHE A 3 17.63 2.13 -5.65
N ASP A 4 18.59 1.21 -5.56
CA ASP A 4 19.98 1.38 -6.02
C ASP A 4 20.13 1.72 -7.51
N ARG A 5 19.13 1.36 -8.33
CA ARG A 5 19.09 1.62 -9.78
C ARG A 5 18.00 2.61 -10.20
N GLY A 6 17.48 3.40 -9.26
CA GLY A 6 16.36 4.31 -9.53
C GLY A 6 15.12 3.53 -10.01
N THR A 7 14.55 3.94 -11.15
CA THR A 7 13.36 3.29 -11.74
C THR A 7 13.69 2.05 -12.58
N ALA A 8 14.96 1.79 -12.88
CA ALA A 8 15.35 0.62 -13.66
C ALA A 8 15.03 -0.67 -12.87
N GLY A 9 14.26 -1.57 -13.48
CA GLY A 9 13.76 -2.78 -12.82
C GLY A 9 12.40 -2.62 -12.14
N LEU A 10 11.74 -1.47 -12.28
CA LEU A 10 10.35 -1.26 -11.86
C LEU A 10 9.41 -1.39 -13.07
N ALA A 11 8.27 -2.04 -12.85
CA ALA A 11 7.14 -2.05 -13.75
C ALA A 11 6.02 -1.19 -13.16
N PHE A 12 5.36 -0.42 -14.03
CA PHE A 12 4.27 0.49 -13.69
C PHE A 12 2.99 0.00 -14.36
N TYR A 13 1.86 0.09 -13.65
CA TYR A 13 0.55 -0.27 -14.20
C TYR A 13 -0.53 0.70 -13.73
N GLN A 14 -1.20 1.38 -14.66
CA GLN A 14 -2.33 2.25 -14.38
C GLN A 14 -3.63 1.49 -14.63
N SER A 15 -4.38 1.21 -13.56
CA SER A 15 -5.53 0.29 -13.64
C SER A 15 -6.73 0.85 -14.44
N SER A 16 -6.90 2.17 -14.50
CA SER A 16 -7.99 2.82 -15.25
C SER A 16 -7.82 2.69 -16.77
N THR A 17 -6.60 2.92 -17.26
CA THR A 17 -6.26 2.85 -18.69
C THR A 17 -5.75 1.48 -19.11
N ARG A 18 -5.42 0.61 -18.14
CA ARG A 18 -4.84 -0.73 -18.32
C ARG A 18 -3.53 -0.69 -19.11
N THR A 19 -2.75 0.38 -18.92
CA THR A 19 -1.47 0.57 -19.61
C THR A 19 -0.27 0.39 -18.68
N SER A 20 0.84 -0.06 -19.27
CA SER A 20 2.12 -0.18 -18.59
C SER A 20 2.93 1.12 -18.70
N ARG A 21 2.32 2.23 -18.27
CA ARG A 21 2.95 3.56 -18.25
C ARG A 21 3.04 4.06 -16.81
N HIS A 22 4.06 4.86 -16.53
CA HIS A 22 4.13 5.63 -15.30
C HIS A 22 3.20 6.84 -15.42
N ASP A 23 1.90 6.60 -15.25
CA ASP A 23 0.85 7.63 -15.23
C ASP A 23 0.02 7.48 -13.95
N LEU A 24 -0.03 8.53 -13.15
CA LEU A 24 -0.57 8.48 -11.79
C LEU A 24 -2.10 8.52 -11.79
N PRO A 25 -2.78 7.81 -10.87
CA PRO A 25 -2.23 6.86 -9.92
C PRO A 25 -1.83 5.54 -10.58
N CYS A 26 -0.68 4.97 -10.21
CA CYS A 26 -0.19 3.71 -10.75
C CYS A 26 0.27 2.73 -9.67
N LYS A 27 0.26 1.45 -10.02
CA LYS A 27 0.84 0.36 -9.24
C LYS A 27 2.29 0.15 -9.66
N VAL A 28 3.17 -0.05 -8.70
CA VAL A 28 4.59 -0.28 -8.91
C VAL A 28 4.94 -1.68 -8.41
N SER A 29 5.59 -2.46 -9.27
CA SER A 29 6.04 -3.83 -8.97
C SER A 29 7.45 -4.06 -9.48
N CYS A 30 8.11 -5.11 -9.01
CA CYS A 30 9.36 -5.58 -9.62
C CYS A 30 9.12 -5.98 -11.09
N GLN A 31 9.94 -5.50 -12.02
CA GLN A 31 9.81 -5.82 -13.45
C GLN A 31 10.07 -7.30 -13.76
N PHE A 32 10.85 -8.00 -12.93
CA PHE A 32 11.26 -9.39 -13.19
C PHE A 32 10.27 -10.41 -12.62
N CYS A 33 9.84 -10.24 -11.37
CA CYS A 33 8.97 -11.19 -10.68
C CYS A 33 7.55 -10.68 -10.43
N HIS A 34 7.25 -9.43 -10.77
CA HIS A 34 5.95 -8.78 -10.54
C HIS A 34 5.48 -8.72 -9.08
N THR A 35 6.38 -8.95 -8.12
CA THR A 35 6.07 -8.71 -6.70
C THR A 35 5.63 -7.25 -6.51
N PRO A 36 4.45 -6.98 -5.93
CA PRO A 36 3.98 -5.64 -5.64
C PRO A 36 4.90 -4.92 -4.66
N ILE A 37 5.18 -3.63 -4.92
CA ILE A 37 6.06 -2.80 -4.09
C ILE A 37 5.28 -1.68 -3.42
N LEU A 38 4.58 -0.88 -4.22
CA LEU A 38 3.77 0.24 -3.75
C LEU A 38 2.75 0.67 -4.79
N ASP A 39 1.75 1.43 -4.37
CA ASP A 39 0.91 2.25 -5.26
C ASP A 39 1.28 3.73 -5.08
N GLU A 40 1.45 4.45 -6.17
CA GLU A 40 1.79 5.88 -6.19
C GLU A 40 0.63 6.69 -6.77
N GLY A 41 0.31 7.83 -6.16
CA GLY A 41 -0.60 8.82 -6.74
C GLY A 41 -1.30 9.64 -5.67
N ARG A 42 -2.05 10.67 -6.08
CA ARG A 42 -2.78 11.56 -5.16
C ARG A 42 -1.89 12.16 -4.06
N ASN A 43 -0.65 12.52 -4.42
CA ASN A 43 0.37 13.05 -3.49
C ASN A 43 0.70 12.10 -2.32
N MET A 44 0.53 10.79 -2.52
CA MET A 44 0.84 9.76 -1.53
C MET A 44 1.44 8.51 -2.17
N ALA A 45 2.09 7.69 -1.34
CA ALA A 45 2.51 6.34 -1.69
C ALA A 45 1.96 5.34 -0.65
N LEU A 46 1.36 4.26 -1.12
CA LEU A 46 0.91 3.12 -0.32
C LEU A 46 1.92 2.00 -0.48
N VAL A 47 2.78 1.79 0.52
CA VAL A 47 3.87 0.81 0.47
C VAL A 47 3.50 -0.43 1.26
N PHE A 48 3.89 -1.62 0.80
CA PHE A 48 3.74 -2.84 1.59
C PHE A 48 4.65 -2.80 2.83
N PRO A 49 4.12 -2.91 4.06
CA PRO A 49 4.90 -2.78 5.29
C PRO A 49 6.05 -3.79 5.40
N THR A 50 5.93 -4.96 4.77
CA THR A 50 6.96 -6.00 4.76
C THR A 50 8.23 -5.62 4.01
N LEU A 51 8.19 -4.54 3.21
CA LEU A 51 9.33 -4.01 2.47
C LEU A 51 10.10 -2.94 3.26
N ILE A 52 9.60 -2.55 4.43
CA ILE A 52 10.23 -1.53 5.28
C ILE A 52 11.14 -2.22 6.29
N GLU A 53 12.43 -1.92 6.24
CA GLU A 53 13.40 -2.31 7.25
C GLU A 53 13.37 -1.30 8.42
N PHE A 54 12.83 -1.73 9.56
CA PHE A 54 12.83 -0.93 10.78
C PHE A 54 14.11 -1.18 11.58
N ARG A 55 14.67 -0.12 12.16
CA ARG A 55 15.89 -0.18 13.00
C ARG A 55 15.61 -0.73 14.38
N SER A 56 14.38 -0.59 14.86
CA SER A 56 13.98 -1.08 16.18
C SER A 56 12.49 -1.44 16.25
N ARG A 57 12.09 -2.10 17.34
CA ARG A 57 10.67 -2.43 17.59
C ARG A 57 9.84 -1.19 17.85
N GLU A 58 10.44 -0.18 18.46
CA GLU A 58 9.82 1.10 18.78
C GLU A 58 9.50 1.86 17.48
N GLU A 59 10.44 1.90 16.53
CA GLU A 59 10.20 2.49 15.21
C GLU A 59 9.07 1.77 14.47
N ARG A 60 9.09 0.43 14.46
CA ARG A 60 8.01 -0.38 13.88
C ARG A 60 6.65 -0.08 14.52
N SER A 61 6.62 0.23 15.81
CA SER A 61 5.37 0.51 16.53
C SER A 61 4.68 1.80 16.06
N LEU A 62 5.44 2.76 15.53
CA LEU A 62 4.92 4.01 14.96
C LEU A 62 4.11 3.78 13.66
N PHE A 63 4.29 2.62 13.02
CA PHE A 63 3.62 2.24 11.77
C PHE A 63 2.43 1.30 11.98
N LYS A 64 1.94 1.16 13.22
CA LYS A 64 0.70 0.41 13.48
C LYS A 64 -0.48 1.06 12.74
N PRO A 65 -1.41 0.26 12.19
CA PRO A 65 -2.60 0.80 11.56
C PRO A 65 -3.43 1.58 12.57
N GLN A 66 -3.90 2.77 12.17
CA GLN A 66 -4.80 3.58 12.98
C GLN A 66 -6.28 3.17 12.76
N CYS A 67 -6.58 2.63 11.57
CA CYS A 67 -7.87 2.06 11.22
C CYS A 67 -7.73 1.08 10.04
N HIS A 68 -8.81 0.37 9.73
CA HIS A 68 -8.94 -0.45 8.52
C HIS A 68 -10.00 0.16 7.60
N ILE A 69 -9.66 0.37 6.34
CA ILE A 69 -10.60 0.79 5.29
C ILE A 69 -10.95 -0.40 4.40
N PHE A 70 -12.12 -0.34 3.75
CA PHE A 70 -12.67 -1.42 2.91
C PHE A 70 -12.84 -2.76 3.65
N TYR A 71 -13.11 -2.70 4.96
CA TYR A 71 -13.19 -3.87 5.84
C TYR A 71 -14.38 -4.80 5.54
N ALA A 72 -15.40 -4.31 4.82
CA ALA A 72 -16.49 -5.14 4.33
C ALA A 72 -16.02 -6.21 3.32
N HIS A 73 -14.88 -6.01 2.66
CA HIS A 73 -14.29 -6.93 1.68
C HIS A 73 -13.11 -7.73 2.25
N ARG A 74 -12.95 -7.77 3.57
CA ARG A 74 -11.88 -8.54 4.21
C ARG A 74 -12.04 -10.03 3.94
N VAL A 75 -10.90 -10.71 3.84
CA VAL A 75 -10.84 -12.17 3.75
C VAL A 75 -10.75 -12.80 5.15
N VAL A 76 -10.19 -12.08 6.11
CA VAL A 76 -10.01 -12.52 7.50
C VAL A 76 -10.33 -11.38 8.46
N ASP A 77 -10.82 -11.73 9.65
CA ASP A 77 -10.96 -10.76 10.73
C ASP A 77 -9.60 -10.40 11.33
N ILE A 78 -9.48 -9.16 11.79
CA ILE A 78 -8.25 -8.56 12.33
C ILE A 78 -8.60 -7.99 13.72
N PRO A 79 -8.36 -8.77 14.80
CA PRO A 79 -8.72 -8.40 16.16
C PRO A 79 -7.64 -7.54 16.83
N ASP A 80 -7.35 -6.37 16.27
CA ASP A 80 -6.29 -5.47 16.74
C ASP A 80 -6.79 -4.25 17.51
N GLY A 81 -8.11 -4.14 17.71
CA GLY A 81 -8.75 -3.00 18.38
C GLY A 81 -8.82 -1.71 17.56
N ALA A 82 -8.28 -1.69 16.34
CA ALA A 82 -8.38 -0.51 15.46
C ALA A 82 -9.79 -0.41 14.85
N THR A 83 -10.25 0.83 14.65
CA THR A 83 -11.55 1.14 14.02
C THR A 83 -11.62 0.52 12.63
N LYS A 84 -12.75 -0.10 12.30
CA LYS A 84 -12.98 -0.75 11.01
C LYS A 84 -14.05 0.02 10.25
N TRP A 85 -13.74 0.38 9.01
CA TRP A 85 -14.65 1.09 8.12
C TRP A 85 -15.06 0.16 6.99
N ALA A 86 -16.36 0.09 6.68
CA ALA A 86 -16.86 -0.72 5.58
C ALA A 86 -16.21 -0.34 4.23
N GLY A 87 -15.93 0.96 4.04
CA GLY A 87 -15.27 1.56 2.88
C GLY A 87 -14.20 2.56 3.30
N MET A 88 -14.24 3.77 2.74
CA MET A 88 -13.32 4.86 3.10
C MET A 88 -13.60 5.41 4.51
N ASP A 89 -12.54 5.78 5.22
CA ASP A 89 -12.61 6.40 6.54
C ASP A 89 -13.37 7.73 6.51
N GLY A 90 -14.20 7.98 7.53
CA GLY A 90 -15.04 9.19 7.63
C GLY A 90 -16.15 9.31 6.58
N LYS A 91 -16.25 8.37 5.65
CA LYS A 91 -17.22 8.38 4.53
C LYS A 91 -18.04 7.11 4.40
N SER A 92 -17.86 6.16 5.31
CA SER A 92 -18.58 4.89 5.33
C SER A 92 -18.99 4.49 6.74
N GLU A 93 -19.75 3.41 6.86
CA GLU A 93 -20.17 2.86 8.16
C GLU A 93 -18.98 2.28 8.93
N VAL A 94 -18.98 2.46 10.25
CA VAL A 94 -18.03 1.81 11.17
C VAL A 94 -18.56 0.42 11.52
N LEU A 95 -17.70 -0.60 11.37
CA LEU A 95 -17.98 -2.02 11.60
C LEU A 95 -17.38 -2.53 12.92
#